data_AF-Q3AXE2-F1
#
_entry.id   AF-Q3AXE2-F1
#
_cell.length_a   1.000
_cell.length_b   1.000
_cell.length_c   1.000
_cell.angle_alpha   90.00
_cell.angle_beta   90.00
_cell.angle_gamma   90.00
#
_symmetry.space_group_name_H-M   'P 1'
#
loop_
_entity.id
_entity.type
_entity.pdbx_description
1 polymer ?
#
loop_
_entity_poly.entity_id
_entity_poly.type
_entity_poly.pdbx_seq_one_letter_code
_entity_poly.pdbx_strand_id
1 'polypeptide(L)'
;MSEFFEAIWHGEGIGDGGDLEEALQSFVAVKPDDGDWVAACAADGALPHVERFASFDAYLDNKDALETIPVQAQMIVDALSDL
;
A
#
# COMPACT_ATOMS: atom_id res chain seq x y z
N MET A 1 -4.94 1.49 20.97
CA MET A 1 -3.95 0.97 20.02
C MET A 1 -4.17 1.71 18.73
N SER A 2 -3.11 2.23 18.11
CA SER A 2 -3.19 2.85 16.78
C SER A 2 -3.40 1.76 15.73
N GLU A 3 -4.09 2.10 14.65
CA GLU A 3 -4.24 1.25 13.48
C GLU A 3 -2.87 0.97 12.83
N PHE A 4 -2.82 -0.04 11.96
CA PHE A 4 -1.62 -0.41 11.21
C PHE A 4 -2.02 -0.71 9.76
N PHE A 5 -1.24 -0.24 8.80
CA PHE A 5 -1.53 -0.34 7.39
C PHE A 5 -0.33 -0.94 6.67
N GLU A 6 -0.51 -2.04 5.95
CA GLU A 6 0.53 -2.66 5.12
C GLU A 6 0.24 -2.42 3.65
N ALA A 7 1.23 -1.91 2.90
CA ALA A 7 1.13 -1.68 1.47
C ALA A 7 1.59 -2.92 0.69
N ILE A 8 0.75 -3.40 -0.22
CA ILE A 8 0.97 -4.62 -1.01
C ILE A 8 1.11 -4.28 -2.50
N TRP A 9 2.12 -4.86 -3.16
CA TRP A 9 2.38 -4.77 -4.59
C TRP A 9 2.71 -6.15 -5.15
N HIS A 10 2.02 -6.60 -6.20
CA HIS A 10 2.18 -7.96 -6.77
C HIS A 10 2.09 -9.09 -5.73
N GLY A 11 1.29 -8.89 -4.67
CA GLY A 11 1.12 -9.86 -3.58
C GLY A 11 2.24 -9.87 -2.54
N GLU A 12 3.19 -8.94 -2.60
CA GLU A 12 4.26 -8.78 -1.61
C GLU A 12 4.11 -7.47 -0.83
N GLY A 13 4.39 -7.50 0.47
CA GLY A 13 4.46 -6.31 1.30
C GLY A 13 5.68 -5.46 0.96
N ILE A 14 5.46 -4.19 0.63
CA ILE A 14 6.50 -3.24 0.22
C ILE A 14 6.81 -2.18 1.28
N GLY A 15 6.03 -2.14 2.35
CA GLY A 15 6.19 -1.22 3.48
C GLY A 15 4.89 -1.06 4.25
N ASP A 16 4.91 -0.19 5.26
CA ASP A 16 3.81 0.01 6.19
C ASP A 16 3.64 1.48 6.59
N GLY A 17 2.56 1.77 7.31
CA GLY A 17 2.26 3.09 7.85
C GLY A 17 1.29 3.04 9.03
N GLY A 18 1.31 4.10 9.84
CA GLY A 18 0.35 4.34 10.92
C GLY A 18 -1.02 4.84 10.43
N ASP A 19 -1.08 5.30 9.18
CA ASP A 19 -2.30 5.65 8.45
C ASP A 19 -2.18 5.28 6.95
N LEU A 20 -3.27 5.49 6.21
CA LEU A 20 -3.32 5.18 4.78
C LEU A 20 -2.34 6.04 3.95
N GLU A 21 -2.14 7.30 4.32
CA GLU A 21 -1.28 8.22 3.58
C GLU A 21 0.19 7.81 3.70
N GLU A 22 0.64 7.51 4.92
CA GLU A 22 1.98 7.00 5.18
C GLU A 22 2.22 5.64 4.49
N ALA A 23 1.25 4.72 4.53
CA ALA A 23 1.38 3.44 3.84
C ALA A 23 1.50 3.61 2.32
N LEU A 24 0.75 4.55 1.71
CA LEU A 24 0.83 4.83 0.27
C LEU A 24 2.21 5.37 -0.16
N GLN A 25 2.95 6.03 0.73
CA GLN A 25 4.31 6.50 0.41
C GLN A 25 5.29 5.34 0.18
N SER A 26 5.02 4.14 0.71
CA SER A 26 5.85 2.95 0.50
C SER A 26 5.93 2.51 -0.97
N PHE A 27 4.97 2.91 -1.81
CA PHE A 27 5.00 2.65 -3.26
C PHE A 27 6.22 3.30 -3.96
N VAL A 28 6.90 4.26 -3.32
CA VAL A 28 8.17 4.79 -3.84
C VAL A 28 9.22 3.70 -4.06
N ALA A 29 9.20 2.62 -3.26
CA ALA A 29 10.14 1.51 -3.35
C ALA A 29 10.01 0.71 -4.66
N VAL A 30 8.84 0.74 -5.29
CA VAL A 30 8.50 0.00 -6.51
C VAL A 30 8.15 0.94 -7.66
N LYS A 31 8.64 2.19 -7.61
CA LYS A 31 8.37 3.21 -8.63
C LYS A 31 8.79 2.70 -10.02
N PRO A 32 7.89 2.71 -11.02
CA PRO A 32 8.23 2.28 -12.37
C PRO A 32 9.25 3.24 -13.00
N ASP A 33 10.14 2.69 -13.84
CA ASP A 33 11.24 3.44 -14.47
C ASP A 33 10.75 4.60 -15.34
N ASP A 34 9.61 4.44 -16.02
CA ASP A 34 8.97 5.47 -16.84
C ASP A 34 8.04 6.40 -16.03
N GLY A 35 7.83 6.10 -14.74
CA GLY A 35 6.92 6.82 -13.86
C GLY A 35 5.43 6.61 -14.15
N ASP A 36 5.06 5.70 -15.06
CA ASP A 36 3.66 5.49 -15.46
C ASP A 36 2.94 4.53 -14.49
N TRP A 37 2.44 5.10 -13.39
CA TRP A 37 1.63 4.37 -12.42
C TRP A 37 0.32 3.82 -12.99
N VAL A 38 -0.24 4.45 -14.03
CA VAL A 38 -1.49 3.97 -14.66
C VAL A 38 -1.21 2.67 -15.38
N ALA A 39 -0.13 2.61 -16.18
CA ALA A 39 0.30 1.39 -16.84
C ALA A 39 0.74 0.32 -15.83
N ALA A 40 1.51 0.70 -14.80
CA ALA A 40 1.99 -0.23 -13.78
C ALA A 40 0.83 -0.89 -13.03
N CYS A 41 -0.17 -0.12 -12.55
CA CYS A 41 -1.32 -0.67 -11.84
C CYS A 41 -2.27 -1.48 -12.73
N ALA A 42 -2.25 -1.26 -14.04
CA ALA A 42 -3.04 -2.02 -15.02
C ALA A 42 -2.37 -3.35 -15.43
N ALA A 43 -1.11 -3.58 -15.04
CA ALA A 43 -0.41 -4.82 -15.32
C ALA A 43 -1.07 -6.01 -14.62
N ASP A 44 -1.12 -7.16 -15.30
CA ASP A 44 -1.71 -8.36 -14.73
C ASP A 44 -0.97 -8.80 -13.47
N GLY A 45 -1.73 -9.05 -12.40
CA GLY A 45 -1.20 -9.40 -11.09
C GLY A 45 -0.66 -8.23 -10.25
N ALA A 46 -0.65 -6.98 -10.73
CA ALA A 46 -0.19 -5.84 -9.92
C ALA A 46 -1.03 -5.66 -8.65
N LEU A 47 -2.36 -5.68 -8.82
CA LEU A 47 -3.40 -5.64 -7.77
C LEU A 47 -2.98 -4.84 -6.51
N PRO A 48 -2.52 -3.59 -6.65
CA PRO A 48 -2.05 -2.81 -5.53
C PRO A 48 -3.17 -2.60 -4.52
N HIS A 49 -2.88 -2.82 -3.25
CA HIS A 49 -3.83 -2.60 -2.18
C HIS A 49 -3.11 -2.30 -0.86
N VAL A 50 -3.85 -1.75 0.09
CA VAL A 50 -3.41 -1.59 1.47
C VAL A 50 -4.29 -2.46 2.35
N GLU A 51 -3.69 -3.24 3.23
CA GLU A 51 -4.40 -3.99 4.27
C GLU A 51 -4.39 -3.22 5.58
N ARG A 52 -5.57 -2.98 6.17
CA ARG A 52 -5.73 -2.29 7.44
C ARG A 52 -5.95 -3.28 8.57
N PHE A 53 -5.14 -3.19 9.60
CA PHE A 53 -5.21 -4.00 10.81
C PHE A 53 -5.61 -3.16 12.02
N ALA A 54 -6.18 -3.81 13.03
CA ALA A 54 -6.57 -3.17 14.28
C ALA A 54 -5.37 -2.55 15.04
N SER A 55 -4.19 -3.13 14.87
CA SER A 55 -2.90 -2.70 15.44
C SER A 55 -1.74 -3.49 14.85
N PHE A 56 -0.51 -3.04 15.08
CA PHE A 56 0.70 -3.78 14.72
C PHE A 56 0.77 -5.16 15.41
N ASP A 57 0.35 -5.25 16.68
CA ASP A 57 0.27 -6.55 17.38
C ASP A 57 -0.70 -7.51 16.69
N ALA A 58 -1.81 -7.02 16.12
CA ALA A 58 -2.75 -7.85 15.37
C ALA A 58 -2.12 -8.42 14.10
N TYR A 59 -1.33 -7.60 13.39
CA TYR A 59 -0.55 -8.03 12.24
C TYR A 59 0.47 -9.12 12.62
N LEU A 60 1.28 -8.90 13.67
CA LEU A 60 2.26 -9.90 14.15
C LEU A 60 1.62 -11.20 14.63
N ASP A 61 0.41 -11.13 15.20
CA ASP A 61 -0.39 -12.29 15.61
C ASP A 61 -0.99 -13.05 14.40
N ASN A 62 -0.77 -12.60 13.15
CA ASN A 62 -1.41 -13.11 11.93
C ASN A 62 -2.95 -13.06 11.99
N LYS A 63 -3.51 -12.01 12.60
CA LYS A 63 -4.96 -11.76 12.53
C LYS A 63 -5.32 -11.25 11.14
N ASP A 64 -6.55 -11.52 10.71
CA ASP A 64 -7.04 -11.03 9.43
C ASP A 64 -7.04 -9.50 9.38
N ALA A 65 -6.78 -8.96 8.19
CA ALA A 65 -7.02 -7.55 7.90
C ALA A 65 -8.49 -7.21 8.15
N LEU A 66 -8.74 -6.08 8.79
CA LEU A 66 -10.08 -5.54 8.97
C LEU A 66 -10.68 -5.06 7.64
N GLU A 67 -9.82 -4.64 6.72
CA GLU A 67 -10.18 -4.08 5.44
C GLU A 67 -9.02 -4.21 4.44
N THR A 68 -9.37 -4.47 3.18
CA THR A 68 -8.45 -4.40 2.05
C THR A 68 -8.90 -3.23 1.17
N ILE A 69 -8.03 -2.23 1.02
CA ILE A 69 -8.30 -0.98 0.32
C ILE A 69 -7.61 -1.06 -1.05
N PRO A 70 -8.35 -1.18 -2.17
CA PRO A 70 -7.76 -1.14 -3.49
C PRO A 70 -7.07 0.19 -3.74
N VAL A 71 -5.81 0.15 -4.16
CA VAL A 71 -5.02 1.35 -4.44
C VAL A 71 -5.14 1.69 -5.92
N GLN A 72 -5.48 2.93 -6.23
CA GLN A 72 -5.50 3.43 -7.59
C GLN A 72 -4.20 4.19 -7.88
N ALA A 73 -3.79 4.23 -9.15
CA ALA A 73 -2.60 4.96 -9.58
C ALA A 73 -2.58 6.41 -9.06
N GLN A 74 -3.73 7.09 -9.07
CA GLN A 74 -3.82 8.47 -8.58
C GLN A 74 -3.50 8.60 -7.08
N MET A 75 -3.91 7.62 -6.26
CA MET A 75 -3.60 7.64 -4.81
C MET A 75 -2.09 7.58 -4.57
N ILE A 76 -1.37 6.79 -5.37
CA ILE A 76 0.09 6.70 -5.32
C ILE A 76 0.72 8.02 -5.78
N VAL A 77 0.26 8.56 -6.91
CA VAL A 77 0.77 9.83 -7.45
C VAL A 77 0.61 10.97 -6.44
N ASP A 78 -0.55 11.05 -5.78
CA ASP A 78 -0.84 12.06 -4.78
C ASP A 78 0.09 11.89 -3.56
N ALA A 79 0.15 10.68 -2.98
CA ALA A 79 0.98 10.41 -1.80
C ALA A 79 2.48 10.63 -2.04
N LEU A 80 2.97 10.34 -3.24
CA LEU A 80 4.38 10.55 -3.60
C LEU A 80 4.71 12.01 -3.97
N SER A 81 3.70 12.85 -4.22
CA SER A 81 3.91 14.28 -4.48
C SER A 81 4.19 15.07 -3.20
N ASP A 82 3.83 14.52 -2.05
CA ASP A 82 4.03 15.11 -0.72
C ASP A 82 5.34 14.68 -0.03
N LEU A 83 6.19 13.91 -0.72
CA LEU A 83 7.54 13.50 -0.30
C LEU A 83 8.63 14.53 -0.67
#